data_AF-A0A849A7W2-F1
#
_entry.id   AF-A0A849A7W2-F1
#
_cell.length_a   1.000
_cell.length_b   1.000
_cell.length_c   1.000
_cell.angle_alpha   90.00
_cell.angle_beta   90.00
_cell.angle_gamma   90.00
#
_symmetry.space_group_name_H-M   'P 1'
#
loop_
_entity.id
_entity.type
_entity.pdbx_description
1 polymer ?
#
loop_
_entity_poly.entity_id
_entity_poly.type
_entity_poly.pdbx_seq_one_letter_code
_entity_poly.pdbx_strand_id
1 'polypeptide(L)'
;MVRRIKTTMLWTDLGFLGYWLATAFGLLAVTGGELMDDWNWSFFGLDLVAIATGLTGLALARRRHPASWALMTVSLALTAAAGLMALNFLALRGDFQLAWWLPNAWLLLFPLVALTLLIRGGHLNLVPRSAAGPAAGPAD
;
A
#
# COMPACT_ATOMS: atom_id res chain seq x y z
N MET A 1 -5.31 7.96 13.83
CA MET A 1 -4.70 7.98 12.48
C MET A 1 -4.21 6.60 12.04
N VAL A 2 -3.24 5.99 12.72
CA VAL A 2 -2.66 4.67 12.36
C VAL A 2 -3.70 3.54 12.22
N ARG A 3 -4.75 3.52 13.06
CA ARG A 3 -5.86 2.55 12.93
C ARG A 3 -6.57 2.66 11.58
N ARG A 4 -6.80 3.89 11.08
CA ARG A 4 -7.45 4.12 9.78
C ARG A 4 -6.55 3.60 8.65
N ILE A 5 -5.26 3.91 8.67
CA ILE A 5 -4.29 3.40 7.68
C ILE A 5 -4.32 1.87 7.64
N LYS A 6 -4.25 1.21 8.81
CA LYS A 6 -4.29 -0.26 8.90
C LYS A 6 -5.59 -0.85 8.33
N THR A 7 -6.73 -0.22 8.61
CA THR A 7 -8.02 -0.64 8.07
C THR A 7 -8.11 -0.42 6.56
N THR A 8 -7.67 0.73 6.05
CA THR A 8 -7.67 1.03 4.62
C THR A 8 -6.72 0.10 3.84
N MET A 9 -5.55 -0.20 4.43
CA MET A 9 -4.59 -1.15 3.89
C MET A 9 -5.21 -2.56 3.79
N LEU A 10 -5.86 -3.03 4.87
CA LEU A 10 -6.56 -4.32 4.84
C LEU A 10 -7.59 -4.41 3.72
N TRP A 11 -8.42 -3.38 3.56
CA TRP A 11 -9.42 -3.37 2.49
C TRP A 11 -8.79 -3.30 1.09
N THR A 12 -7.66 -2.60 0.95
CA THR A 12 -6.92 -2.54 -0.32
C THR A 12 -6.33 -3.92 -0.66
N ASP A 13 -5.69 -4.59 0.30
CA ASP A 13 -5.13 -5.93 0.12
C ASP A 13 -6.22 -6.97 -0.21
N LEU A 14 -7.36 -6.90 0.48
CA LEU A 14 -8.52 -7.76 0.18
C LEU A 14 -9.12 -7.45 -1.19
N GLY A 15 -9.14 -6.19 -1.60
CA GLY A 15 -9.55 -5.76 -2.94
C GLY A 15 -8.65 -6.34 -4.03
N PHE A 16 -7.33 -6.24 -3.85
CA PHE A 16 -6.37 -6.87 -4.77
C PHE A 16 -6.54 -8.38 -4.82
N LEU A 17 -6.69 -9.04 -3.67
CA LEU A 17 -6.88 -10.48 -3.63
C LEU A 17 -8.19 -10.87 -4.35
N GLY A 18 -9.27 -10.13 -4.12
CA GLY A 18 -10.54 -10.34 -4.79
C GLY A 18 -10.45 -10.13 -6.31
N TYR A 19 -9.76 -9.07 -6.74
CA TYR A 19 -9.47 -8.80 -8.14
C TYR A 19 -8.71 -9.96 -8.80
N TRP A 20 -7.60 -10.40 -8.20
CA TRP A 20 -6.78 -11.47 -8.75
C TRP A 20 -7.50 -12.82 -8.78
N LEU A 21 -8.31 -13.12 -7.76
CA LEU A 21 -9.17 -14.31 -7.78
C LEU A 21 -10.18 -14.23 -8.93
N ALA A 22 -10.84 -13.08 -9.10
CA ALA A 22 -11.81 -12.89 -10.17
C ALA A 22 -11.17 -13.00 -11.56
N THR A 23 -9.99 -12.42 -11.76
CA THR A 23 -9.21 -12.55 -13.00
C THR A 23 -8.77 -14.00 -13.25
N ALA A 24 -8.21 -14.67 -12.24
CA ALA A 24 -7.74 -16.06 -12.37
C ALA A 24 -8.87 -17.06 -12.68
N PHE A 25 -10.08 -16.82 -12.16
CA PHE A 25 -11.26 -17.62 -12.47
C PHE A 25 -12.00 -17.17 -13.75
N GLY A 26 -11.50 -16.17 -14.48
CA GLY A 26 -12.14 -15.65 -15.69
C GLY A 26 -13.46 -14.94 -15.44
N LEU A 27 -13.72 -14.50 -14.20
CA LEU A 27 -14.92 -13.73 -13.82
C LEU A 27 -14.82 -12.26 -14.26
N LEU A 28 -13.59 -11.78 -14.47
CA LEU A 28 -13.30 -10.47 -15.04
C LEU A 28 -12.50 -10.66 -16.33
N ALA A 29 -13.04 -10.15 -17.44
CA ALA A 29 -12.31 -10.07 -18.70
C ALA A 29 -11.57 -8.74 -18.77
N VAL A 30 -10.25 -8.78 -18.94
CA VAL A 30 -9.46 -7.59 -19.25
C VAL A 30 -9.76 -7.20 -20.70
N THR A 31 -10.46 -6.08 -20.88
CA THR A 31 -10.79 -5.56 -22.21
C THR A 31 -9.59 -4.83 -22.79
N GLY A 32 -9.31 -4.97 -24.09
CA GLY A 32 -8.21 -4.26 -24.75
C GLY A 32 -7.19 -5.14 -25.51
N GLY A 33 -7.49 -6.44 -25.65
CA GLY A 33 -6.70 -7.41 -26.42
C GLY A 33 -5.56 -8.04 -25.62
N GLU A 34 -4.81 -8.92 -26.28
CA GLU A 34 -3.72 -9.73 -25.69
C GLU A 34 -2.67 -8.86 -24.98
N LEU A 35 -2.26 -7.73 -25.59
CA LEU A 35 -1.33 -6.80 -24.95
C LEU A 35 -1.84 -6.25 -23.61
N MET A 36 -3.15 -6.00 -23.48
CA MET A 36 -3.73 -5.52 -22.24
C MET A 36 -3.76 -6.64 -21.18
N ASP A 37 -4.01 -7.87 -21.61
CA ASP A 37 -4.01 -9.04 -20.73
C ASP A 37 -2.60 -9.33 -20.21
N ASP A 38 -1.60 -9.38 -21.09
CA ASP A 38 -0.19 -9.55 -20.72
C ASP A 38 0.32 -8.44 -19.79
N TRP A 39 -0.01 -7.19 -20.12
CA TRP A 39 0.29 -6.06 -19.25
C TRP A 39 -0.32 -6.24 -17.87
N ASN A 40 -1.59 -6.65 -17.80
CA ASN A 40 -2.26 -6.87 -16.54
C ASN A 40 -1.61 -8.01 -15.74
N TRP A 41 -1.34 -9.15 -16.37
CA TRP A 41 -0.67 -10.30 -15.75
C TRP A 41 0.75 -9.99 -15.27
N SER A 42 1.42 -9.00 -15.88
CA SER A 42 2.75 -8.56 -15.43
C SER A 42 2.77 -8.04 -13.98
N PHE A 43 1.63 -7.59 -13.45
CA PHE A 43 1.51 -7.13 -12.07
C PHE A 43 1.35 -8.26 -11.05
N PHE A 44 0.96 -9.46 -11.47
CA PHE A 44 0.55 -10.54 -10.56
C PHE A 44 1.56 -10.84 -9.46
N GLY A 45 2.83 -11.02 -9.83
CA GLY A 45 3.89 -11.31 -8.87
C GLY A 45 4.10 -10.17 -7.86
N LEU A 46 4.09 -8.93 -8.34
CA LEU A 46 4.28 -7.75 -7.50
C LEU A 46 3.12 -7.56 -6.53
N ASP A 47 1.88 -7.69 -7.01
CA ASP A 47 0.68 -7.53 -6.21
C ASP A 47 0.57 -8.63 -5.14
N LEU A 48 0.91 -9.88 -5.47
CA LEU A 48 0.93 -10.96 -4.47
C LEU A 48 1.94 -10.69 -3.35
N VAL A 49 3.13 -10.18 -3.68
CA VAL A 49 4.12 -9.79 -2.66
C VAL A 49 3.61 -8.61 -1.83
N ALA A 50 2.96 -7.62 -2.46
CA ALA A 50 2.35 -6.50 -1.76
C ALA A 50 1.27 -6.96 -0.77
N ILE A 51 0.37 -7.86 -1.19
CA ILE A 51 -0.68 -8.47 -0.34
C ILE A 51 -0.03 -9.27 0.80
N ALA A 52 0.92 -10.16 0.49
CA ALA A 52 1.52 -11.05 1.48
C ALA A 52 2.26 -10.26 2.58
N THR A 53 3.06 -9.27 2.18
CA THR A 53 3.75 -8.39 3.12
C THR A 53 2.76 -7.50 3.88
N GLY A 54 1.70 -7.04 3.23
CA GLY A 54 0.67 -6.19 3.85
C GLY A 54 -0.10 -6.90 4.95
N LEU A 55 -0.70 -8.05 4.62
CA LEU A 55 -1.45 -8.87 5.57
C LEU A 55 -0.56 -9.38 6.73
N THR A 56 0.67 -9.79 6.43
CA THR A 56 1.64 -10.21 7.46
C THR A 56 2.02 -9.04 8.36
N GLY A 57 2.30 -7.87 7.78
CA GLY A 57 2.59 -6.64 8.51
C GLY A 57 1.46 -6.25 9.45
N LEU A 58 0.21 -6.33 8.99
CA LEU A 58 -0.99 -6.08 9.79
C LEU A 58 -1.19 -7.11 10.91
N ALA A 59 -0.98 -8.40 10.64
CA ALA A 59 -1.07 -9.46 11.63
C ALA A 59 -0.03 -9.28 12.75
N LEU A 60 1.21 -8.97 12.38
CA LEU A 60 2.28 -8.64 13.32
C LEU A 60 2.02 -7.34 14.10
N ALA A 61 1.32 -6.38 13.48
CA ALA A 61 0.93 -5.13 14.14
C ALA A 61 0.01 -5.37 15.34
N ARG A 62 -0.89 -6.37 15.24
CA ARG A 62 -1.79 -6.79 16.34
C ARG A 62 -1.01 -7.35 17.53
N ARG A 63 0.15 -7.97 17.25
CA ARG A 63 1.08 -8.53 18.24
C ARG A 63 2.15 -7.54 18.70
N ARG A 64 2.10 -6.27 18.25
CA ARG A 64 3.12 -5.23 18.51
C ARG A 64 4.54 -5.62 18.11
N HIS A 65 4.68 -6.50 17.11
CA HIS A 65 5.99 -6.97 16.67
C HIS A 65 6.70 -5.89 15.83
N PRO A 66 8.00 -5.61 16.06
CA PRO A 66 8.71 -4.50 15.42
C PRO A 66 8.76 -4.61 13.88
N ALA A 67 8.86 -5.84 13.34
CA ALA A 67 8.89 -6.06 11.89
C ALA A 67 7.59 -5.67 11.17
N SER A 68 6.48 -5.46 11.89
CA SER A 68 5.21 -5.00 11.33
C SER A 68 5.38 -3.76 10.47
N TRP A 69 6.21 -2.83 10.94
CA TRP A 69 6.40 -1.53 10.32
C TRP A 69 7.14 -1.62 8.99
N ALA A 70 8.20 -2.42 8.95
CA ALA A 70 8.97 -2.67 7.74
C ALA A 70 8.10 -3.34 6.67
N LEU A 71 7.34 -4.39 7.04
CA LEU A 71 6.46 -5.09 6.11
C LEU A 71 5.32 -4.21 5.59
N MET A 72 4.71 -3.38 6.44
CA MET A 72 3.72 -2.41 5.99
C MET A 72 4.32 -1.38 5.02
N THR A 73 5.55 -0.94 5.26
CA THR A 73 6.26 0.00 4.37
C THR A 73 6.53 -0.63 3.01
N VAL A 74 7.03 -1.87 2.98
CA VAL A 74 7.27 -2.62 1.74
C VAL A 74 5.97 -2.79 0.96
N SER A 75 4.91 -3.25 1.61
CA SER A 75 3.60 -3.43 0.99
C SER A 75 3.09 -2.13 0.35
N LEU A 76 3.07 -1.02 1.10
CA LEU A 76 2.61 0.26 0.58
C LEU A 76 3.47 0.79 -0.58
N ALA A 77 4.79 0.58 -0.53
CA ALA A 77 5.68 0.98 -1.62
C ALA A 77 5.41 0.16 -2.90
N LEU A 78 5.21 -1.16 -2.77
CA LEU A 78 4.85 -2.01 -3.90
C LEU A 78 3.48 -1.65 -4.48
N THR A 79 2.47 -1.42 -3.63
CA THR A 79 1.15 -0.98 -4.09
C THR A 79 1.22 0.36 -4.85
N ALA A 80 2.00 1.33 -4.34
CA ALA A 80 2.23 2.60 -5.03
C ALA A 80 2.92 2.40 -6.39
N ALA A 81 3.93 1.52 -6.44
CA ALA A 81 4.62 1.20 -7.68
C ALA A 81 3.68 0.57 -8.71
N ALA A 82 2.80 -0.35 -8.29
CA ALA A 82 1.77 -0.95 -9.15
C ALA A 82 0.88 0.14 -9.76
N GLY A 83 0.30 1.00 -8.91
CA GLY A 83 -0.58 2.09 -9.36
C GLY A 83 0.12 3.06 -10.31
N LEU A 84 1.36 3.45 -10.01
CA LEU A 84 2.14 4.34 -10.87
C LEU A 84 2.46 3.71 -12.23
N MET A 85 2.94 2.48 -12.25
CA MET A 85 3.24 1.77 -13.50
C MET A 85 1.99 1.62 -14.35
N ALA A 86 0.84 1.32 -13.72
CA ALA A 86 -0.41 1.17 -14.43
C ALA A 86 -0.91 2.48 -15.03
N LEU A 87 -0.90 3.57 -14.26
CA LEU A 87 -1.27 4.90 -14.77
C LEU A 87 -0.33 5.38 -15.88
N ASN A 88 0.97 5.13 -15.76
CA ASN A 88 1.93 5.48 -16.81
C ASN A 88 1.63 4.72 -18.10
N PHE A 89 1.36 3.42 -18.04
CA PHE A 89 0.99 2.63 -19.21
C PHE A 89 -0.27 3.17 -19.89
N LEU A 90 -1.34 3.43 -19.11
CA LEU A 90 -2.59 3.97 -19.64
C LEU A 90 -2.40 5.34 -20.28
N ALA A 91 -1.65 6.23 -19.62
CA ALA A 91 -1.35 7.56 -20.15
C ALA A 91 -0.55 7.51 -21.46
N LEU A 92 0.46 6.63 -21.55
CA LEU A 92 1.24 6.42 -22.77
C LEU A 92 0.40 5.84 -23.92
N ARG A 93 -0.57 4.98 -23.60
CA ARG A 93 -1.53 4.43 -24.57
C ARG A 93 -2.61 5.45 -24.97
N GLY A 94 -2.75 6.56 -24.24
CA GLY A 94 -3.84 7.52 -24.41
C GLY A 94 -5.21 6.97 -24.00
N ASP A 95 -5.25 5.94 -23.15
CA ASP A 95 -6.48 5.35 -22.63
C ASP A 95 -6.85 6.01 -21.30
N PHE A 96 -7.99 6.69 -21.26
CA PHE A 96 -8.49 7.44 -20.10
C PHE A 96 -9.78 6.87 -19.50
N GLN A 97 -10.04 5.58 -19.71
CA GLN A 97 -11.22 4.95 -19.13
C GLN A 97 -11.18 4.97 -17.60
N LEU A 98 -12.19 5.59 -16.98
CA LEU A 98 -12.28 5.74 -15.53
C LEU A 98 -12.27 4.40 -14.78
N ALA A 99 -12.78 3.34 -15.40
CA ALA A 99 -12.78 1.99 -14.83
C ALA A 99 -11.35 1.49 -14.52
N TRP A 100 -10.36 1.92 -15.29
CA TRP A 100 -8.94 1.60 -15.07
C TRP A 100 -8.22 2.70 -14.29
N TRP A 101 -8.56 3.98 -14.51
CA TRP A 101 -7.88 5.09 -13.85
C TRP A 101 -8.18 5.19 -12.35
N LEU A 102 -9.43 5.06 -11.95
CA LEU A 102 -9.83 5.21 -10.55
C LEU A 102 -9.17 4.20 -9.61
N PRO A 103 -9.21 2.87 -9.87
CA PRO A 103 -8.53 1.92 -9.00
C PRO A 103 -7.01 2.14 -8.99
N ASN A 104 -6.37 2.38 -10.14
CA ASN A 104 -4.92 2.58 -10.19
C ASN A 104 -4.47 3.90 -9.53
N ALA A 105 -5.27 4.96 -9.61
CA ALA A 105 -5.05 6.19 -8.86
C ALA A 105 -5.20 5.99 -7.36
N TRP A 106 -6.16 5.17 -6.92
CA TRP A 106 -6.26 4.78 -5.51
C TRP A 106 -4.99 4.04 -5.05
N LEU A 107 -4.55 3.04 -5.83
CA LEU A 107 -3.35 2.25 -5.55
C LEU A 107 -2.08 3.10 -5.51
N LEU A 108 -2.04 4.24 -6.19
CA LEU A 108 -0.96 5.20 -6.08
C LEU A 108 -1.11 6.12 -4.86
N LEU A 109 -2.24 6.83 -4.76
CA LEU A 109 -2.39 7.96 -3.84
C LEU A 109 -2.53 7.52 -2.39
N PHE A 110 -3.33 6.48 -2.11
CA PHE A 110 -3.52 6.01 -0.74
C PHE A 110 -2.19 5.55 -0.11
N PRO A 111 -1.38 4.70 -0.77
CA PRO A 111 -0.14 4.24 -0.18
C PRO A 111 0.91 5.34 0.00
N LEU A 112 1.00 6.32 -0.90
CA LEU A 112 1.88 7.48 -0.71
C LEU A 112 1.49 8.31 0.53
N VAL A 113 0.20 8.58 0.71
CA VAL A 113 -0.30 9.26 1.91
C VAL A 113 -0.03 8.39 3.16
N ALA A 114 -0.28 7.10 3.10
CA ALA A 114 -0.02 6.19 4.21
C ALA A 114 1.47 6.14 4.58
N LEU A 115 2.37 6.07 3.60
CA LEU A 115 3.83 6.06 3.77
C LEU A 115 4.32 7.34 4.43
N THR A 116 3.91 8.50 3.93
CA THR A 116 4.31 9.80 4.52
C THR A 116 3.88 9.92 5.98
N LEU A 117 2.67 9.44 6.31
CA LEU A 117 2.15 9.43 7.67
C LEU A 117 2.83 8.38 8.57
N LEU A 118 3.16 7.21 8.04
CA LEU A 118 3.96 6.20 8.73
C LEU A 118 5.34 6.77 9.05
N ILE A 119 6.12 7.19 8.06
CA ILE A 119 7.49 7.72 8.22
C ILE A 119 7.54 8.83 9.29
N ARG A 120 6.61 9.79 9.25
CA ARG A 120 6.50 10.85 10.27
C ARG A 120 6.23 10.32 11.68
N GLY A 121 5.41 9.28 11.81
CA GLY A 121 5.13 8.63 13.10
C GLY A 121 6.25 7.70 13.59
N GLY A 122 7.09 7.18 12.70
CA GLY A 122 8.25 6.34 13.04
C GLY A 122 9.39 7.13 13.66
N HIS A 123 9.67 8.31 13.11
CA HIS A 123 10.65 9.25 13.67
C HIS A 123 10.36 9.60 15.14
N LEU A 124 9.07 9.70 15.52
CA LEU A 124 8.65 9.99 16.89
C LEU A 124 8.86 8.82 17.88
N ASN A 125 8.99 7.58 17.40
CA ASN A 125 9.23 6.41 18.25
C ASN A 125 10.72 6.04 18.36
N LEU A 126 11.56 6.54 17.45
CA LEU A 126 13.01 6.31 17.45
C LEU A 126 13.78 7.34 18.29
N VAL A 127 13.18 8.49 18.61
CA VAL A 127 13.72 9.41 19.62
C VAL A 127 13.35 8.85 21.01
N PRO A 128 14.32 8.41 21.83
CA PRO A 128 14.04 7.94 23.17
C PRO A 128 13.36 9.05 23.97
N ARG A 129 12.23 8.75 24.64
CA ARG A 129 11.57 9.68 25.56
C ARG A 129 12.48 10.17 26.71
N SER A 130 13.62 9.52 26.93
CA SER A 130 14.63 9.95 27.90
C SER A 130 15.43 11.19 27.48
N ALA A 131 15.31 11.67 26.23
CA ALA A 131 15.97 12.90 25.79
C ALA A 131 15.17 14.18 26.13
N ALA A 132 13.92 14.05 26.59
CA ALA A 132 13.21 15.15 27.23
C ALA A 132 13.65 15.20 28.70
N GLY A 133 14.77 15.89 28.96
CA GLY A 133 15.28 16.10 30.31
C GLY A 133 14.21 16.70 31.24
N PRO A 134 14.26 16.42 32.55
CA PRO A 134 13.30 16.95 33.49
C PRO A 134 13.32 18.49 33.40
N ALA A 135 12.15 19.09 33.21
CA ALA A 135 11.96 20.52 33.35
C ALA A 135 12.56 20.95 34.68
N ALA A 136 13.53 21.87 34.63
CA ALA A 136 14.15 22.44 35.81
C ALA A 136 13.05 22.91 36.77
N GLY A 137 12.98 22.29 37.94
CA GLY A 137 12.17 22.78 39.05
C GLY A 137 12.67 24.16 39.47
N PRO A 138 11.80 25.01 40.04
CA PRO A 138 12.19 26.35 40.45
C PRO A 138 13.28 26.23 41.53
N ALA A 139 14.38 26.95 41.34
CA ALA A 139 15.29 27.27 42.42
C ALA A 139 14.61 28.34 43.28
N ASP A 140 14.35 27.96 44.52
CA ASP A 140 14.04 28.74 45.73
C ASP A 140 12.92 29.81 45.68
#